data_AF-A0A2T1NAU4-F1
#
_entry.id   AF-A0A2T1NAU4-F1
#
_cell.length_a   1.000
_cell.length_b   1.000
_cell.length_c   1.000
_cell.angle_alpha   90.00
_cell.angle_beta   90.00
_cell.angle_gamma   90.00
#
_symmetry.space_group_name_H-M   'P 1'
#
loop_
_entity.id
_entity.type
_entity.pdbx_description
1 polymer ?
#
loop_
_entity_poly.entity_id
_entity_poly.type
_entity_poly.pdbx_seq_one_letter_code
_entity_poly.pdbx_strand_id
1 'polypeptide(L)'
;MKKLICFILLFSTVAYSQNEEQLIEDNCNCVKTIEKNISIDQKKKSIMSCSLNAFKKNRSYTEKVVKKFTGKNSIDGNDVFNYLQNVFDYTMTNECTEYRNLMAEILGANSLNSTVKEIGIQVCSELKQEYSKEKINSIIEKINIENKEKIMKEYSVDFKENYKNELNLFLFYNCEVYRHKIKQTP
;
A
#
# COMPACT_ATOMS: atom_id res chain seq x y z
N MET A 1 -29.76 40.68 -27.59
CA MET A 1 -28.99 39.47 -27.98
C MET A 1 -28.07 39.07 -26.83
N LYS A 2 -28.05 37.76 -26.54
CA LYS A 2 -27.02 36.95 -25.86
C LYS A 2 -26.71 37.20 -24.37
N LYS A 3 -27.32 36.31 -23.57
CA LYS A 3 -26.82 35.71 -22.34
C LYS A 3 -25.36 35.25 -22.51
N LEU A 4 -24.45 35.59 -21.60
CA LEU A 4 -23.24 34.78 -21.35
C LEU A 4 -22.51 35.21 -20.06
N ILE A 5 -23.03 34.86 -18.88
CA ILE A 5 -22.20 34.73 -17.68
C ILE A 5 -22.64 33.49 -16.94
N CYS A 6 -22.08 32.36 -17.36
CA CYS A 6 -22.00 31.13 -16.59
C CYS A 6 -20.85 30.33 -17.21
N PHE A 7 -20.05 29.65 -16.39
CA PHE A 7 -18.77 28.97 -16.72
C PHE A 7 -17.48 29.77 -16.45
N ILE A 8 -17.30 30.23 -15.22
CA ILE A 8 -15.95 30.27 -14.62
C ILE A 8 -16.08 29.69 -13.21
N LEU A 9 -16.12 28.36 -13.09
CA LEU A 9 -15.98 27.64 -11.81
C LEU A 9 -15.81 26.12 -12.02
N LEU A 10 -14.99 25.71 -13.00
CA LEU A 10 -14.68 24.28 -13.25
C LEU A 10 -13.18 23.97 -13.41
N PHE A 11 -12.28 24.96 -13.28
CA PHE A 11 -10.85 24.76 -13.50
C PHE A 11 -10.03 24.55 -12.21
N SER A 12 -10.60 24.69 -11.02
CA SER A 12 -9.84 24.58 -9.76
C SER A 12 -9.72 23.15 -9.20
N THR A 13 -10.49 22.19 -9.71
CA THR A 13 -10.42 20.78 -9.25
C THR A 13 -9.46 19.92 -10.08
N VAL A 14 -9.17 20.30 -11.34
CA VAL A 14 -8.35 19.51 -12.28
C VAL A 14 -6.86 19.58 -11.97
N ALA A 15 -6.39 20.71 -11.43
CA ALA A 15 -4.97 20.87 -11.06
C ALA A 15 -4.57 20.05 -9.82
N TYR A 16 -5.53 19.59 -9.01
CA TYR A 16 -5.22 18.82 -7.80
C TYR A 16 -4.98 17.34 -8.09
N SER A 17 -5.79 16.71 -8.96
CA SER A 17 -5.58 15.31 -9.35
C SER A 17 -4.30 15.12 -10.16
N GLN A 18 -3.98 16.08 -11.04
CA GLN A 18 -2.76 16.05 -11.86
C GLN A 18 -1.48 15.99 -11.03
N ASN A 19 -1.43 16.65 -9.87
CA ASN A 19 -0.22 16.67 -9.04
C ASN A 19 -0.05 15.38 -8.19
N GLU A 20 -1.15 14.70 -7.85
CA GLU A 20 -1.11 13.39 -7.17
C GLU A 20 -0.71 12.29 -8.15
N GLU A 21 -1.36 12.27 -9.32
CA GLU A 21 -1.06 11.35 -10.41
C GLU A 21 0.39 11.51 -10.86
N GLN A 22 0.88 12.74 -11.03
CA GLN A 22 2.28 12.99 -11.39
C GLN A 22 3.25 12.51 -10.31
N LEU A 23 2.94 12.69 -9.02
CA LEU A 23 3.78 12.21 -7.93
C LEU A 23 3.88 10.68 -7.93
N ILE A 24 2.75 9.99 -8.14
CA ILE A 24 2.68 8.52 -8.24
C ILE A 24 3.43 8.04 -9.49
N GLU A 25 3.21 8.68 -10.63
CA GLU A 25 3.85 8.36 -11.90
C GLU A 25 5.37 8.54 -11.83
N ASP A 26 5.86 9.69 -11.35
CA ASP A 26 7.28 9.98 -11.20
C ASP A 26 7.98 8.92 -10.35
N ASN A 27 7.35 8.54 -9.23
CA ASN A 27 7.89 7.52 -8.36
C ASN A 27 7.87 6.15 -9.02
N CYS A 28 6.74 5.74 -9.61
CA CYS A 28 6.63 4.44 -10.27
C CYS A 28 7.62 4.31 -11.44
N ASN A 29 7.82 5.37 -12.22
CA ASN A 29 8.80 5.41 -13.31
C ASN A 29 10.24 5.27 -12.79
N CYS A 30 10.57 5.90 -11.66
CA CYS A 30 11.86 5.69 -11.00
C CYS A 30 12.01 4.24 -10.52
N VAL A 31 11.01 3.68 -9.85
CA VAL A 31 11.04 2.32 -9.30
C VAL A 31 11.25 1.26 -10.40
N LYS A 32 10.66 1.45 -11.57
CA LYS A 32 10.86 0.56 -12.75
C LYS A 32 12.31 0.45 -13.21
N THR A 33 13.14 1.45 -12.89
CA THR A 33 14.57 1.47 -13.26
C THR A 33 15.48 0.83 -12.21
N ILE A 34 14.95 0.44 -11.05
CA ILE A 34 15.74 -0.22 -10.00
C ILE A 34 16.19 -1.60 -10.48
N GLU A 35 17.50 -1.86 -10.41
CA GLU A 35 18.08 -3.15 -10.75
C GLU A 35 17.50 -4.28 -9.88
N LYS A 36 17.15 -5.40 -10.51
CA LYS A 36 16.52 -6.53 -9.82
C LYS A 36 17.50 -7.39 -9.02
N ASN A 37 18.78 -7.41 -9.43
CA ASN A 37 19.82 -8.31 -8.90
C ASN A 37 20.74 -7.64 -7.87
N ILE A 38 20.20 -6.71 -7.08
CA ILE A 38 20.92 -6.04 -5.99
C ILE A 38 20.41 -6.54 -4.63
N SER A 39 21.15 -6.25 -3.55
CA SER A 39 20.74 -6.70 -2.20
C SER A 39 19.45 -6.02 -1.72
N ILE A 40 18.75 -6.65 -0.77
CA ILE A 40 17.52 -6.10 -0.16
C ILE A 40 17.77 -4.69 0.40
N ASP A 41 18.91 -4.46 1.05
CA ASP A 41 19.24 -3.14 1.60
C ASP A 41 19.49 -2.09 0.52
N GLN A 42 20.06 -2.48 -0.62
CA GLN A 42 20.18 -1.61 -1.78
C GLN A 42 18.80 -1.29 -2.37
N LYS A 43 17.91 -2.29 -2.49
CA LYS A 43 16.52 -2.06 -2.95
C LYS A 43 15.77 -1.07 -2.06
N LYS A 44 15.84 -1.24 -0.72
CA LYS A 44 15.26 -0.30 0.25
C LYS A 44 15.75 1.13 0.03
N LYS A 45 17.06 1.33 -0.11
CA LYS A 45 17.66 2.65 -0.35
C LYS A 45 17.19 3.26 -1.68
N SER A 46 17.13 2.47 -2.75
CA SER A 46 16.70 2.93 -4.06
C SER A 46 15.22 3.35 -4.06
N ILE A 47 14.33 2.57 -3.44
CA ILE A 47 12.91 2.93 -3.31
C ILE A 47 12.76 4.22 -2.51
N MET A 48 13.44 4.33 -1.36
CA MET A 48 13.40 5.55 -0.55
C MET A 48 13.89 6.76 -1.35
N SER A 49 14.94 6.60 -2.15
CA SER A 49 15.44 7.67 -3.03
C SER A 49 14.43 8.08 -4.10
N CYS A 50 13.75 7.11 -4.75
CA CYS A 50 12.68 7.40 -5.71
C CYS A 50 11.56 8.22 -5.08
N SER A 51 11.10 7.84 -3.88
CA SER A 51 10.10 8.58 -3.12
C SER A 51 10.56 10.00 -2.78
N LEU A 52 11.72 10.16 -2.15
CA LEU A 52 12.20 11.49 -1.76
C LEU A 52 12.41 12.41 -2.98
N ASN A 53 12.88 11.87 -4.10
CA ASN A 53 13.05 12.64 -5.34
C ASN A 53 11.70 13.06 -5.96
N ALA A 54 10.71 12.17 -5.98
CA ALA A 54 9.38 12.48 -6.49
C ALA A 54 8.72 13.60 -5.65
N PHE A 55 8.83 13.54 -4.33
CA PHE A 55 8.33 14.57 -3.42
C PHE A 55 9.07 15.90 -3.59
N LYS A 56 10.39 15.87 -3.81
CA LYS A 56 11.19 17.07 -4.08
C LYS A 56 10.77 17.76 -5.37
N LYS A 57 10.49 17.01 -6.44
CA LYS A 57 9.99 17.54 -7.72
C LYS A 57 8.59 18.14 -7.57
N ASN A 58 7.75 17.57 -6.71
CA ASN A 58 6.36 17.96 -6.49
C ASN A 58 6.16 18.76 -5.18
N ARG A 59 7.12 19.64 -4.82
CA ARG A 59 7.20 20.29 -3.49
C ARG A 59 5.91 20.97 -3.04
N SER A 60 5.23 21.71 -3.92
CA SER A 60 3.99 22.42 -3.56
C SER A 60 2.85 21.45 -3.21
N TYR A 61 2.72 20.36 -3.97
CA TYR A 61 1.75 19.31 -3.69
C TYR A 61 2.12 18.53 -2.43
N THR A 62 3.38 18.15 -2.29
CA THR A 62 3.93 17.53 -1.07
C THR A 62 3.57 18.35 0.17
N GLU A 63 3.82 19.66 0.14
CA GLU A 63 3.51 20.52 1.28
C GLU A 63 2.01 20.49 1.62
N LYS A 64 1.15 20.56 0.61
CA LYS A 64 -0.29 20.50 0.78
C LYS A 64 -0.76 19.18 1.38
N VAL A 65 -0.32 18.04 0.86
CA VAL A 65 -0.81 16.72 1.32
C VAL A 65 -0.28 16.34 2.69
N VAL A 66 0.97 16.70 3.00
CA VAL A 66 1.57 16.44 4.31
C VAL A 66 0.92 17.33 5.37
N LYS A 67 0.63 18.61 5.07
CA LYS A 67 -0.16 19.47 5.98
C LYS A 67 -1.56 18.91 6.23
N LYS A 68 -2.23 18.43 5.19
CA LYS A 68 -3.54 17.79 5.32
C LYS A 68 -3.49 16.53 6.19
N PHE A 69 -2.43 15.74 6.04
CA PHE A 69 -2.22 14.53 6.83
C PHE A 69 -1.92 14.84 8.31
N THR A 70 -1.08 15.82 8.59
CA THR A 70 -0.65 16.15 9.96
C THR A 70 -1.55 17.15 10.68
N GLY A 71 -2.38 17.90 9.96
CA GLY A 71 -3.15 19.03 10.49
C GLY A 71 -2.31 20.26 10.84
N LYS A 72 -1.02 20.27 10.49
CA LYS A 72 -0.09 21.36 10.83
C LYS A 72 -0.07 22.47 9.76
N ASN A 73 0.25 23.69 10.19
CA ASN A 73 0.43 24.84 9.29
C ASN A 73 1.84 24.91 8.65
N SER A 74 2.81 24.24 9.26
CA SER A 74 4.18 24.03 8.77
C SER A 74 4.51 22.55 8.86
N ILE A 75 5.36 22.07 7.96
CA ILE A 75 5.79 20.66 7.92
C ILE A 75 7.31 20.59 7.94
N ASP A 76 7.84 19.51 8.49
CA ASP A 76 9.26 19.19 8.47
C ASP A 76 9.54 17.83 7.79
N GLY A 77 10.80 17.40 7.80
CA GLY A 77 11.23 16.14 7.19
C GLY A 77 10.60 14.89 7.85
N ASN A 78 10.32 14.94 9.15
CA ASN A 78 9.68 13.83 9.86
C ASN A 78 8.20 13.72 9.45
N ASP A 79 7.53 14.85 9.23
CA ASP A 79 6.16 14.86 8.73
C ASP A 79 6.06 14.23 7.34
N VAL A 80 7.01 14.53 6.44
CA VAL A 80 7.09 13.91 5.11
C VAL A 80 7.35 12.40 5.23
N PHE A 81 8.28 12.00 6.09
CA PHE A 81 8.58 10.59 6.33
C PHE A 81 7.38 9.81 6.87
N ASN A 82 6.64 10.39 7.82
CA ASN A 82 5.43 9.78 8.36
C ASN A 82 4.33 9.67 7.31
N TYR A 83 4.16 10.67 6.44
CA TYR A 83 3.22 10.57 5.33
C TYR A 83 3.62 9.46 4.35
N LEU A 84 4.92 9.33 4.07
CA LEU A 84 5.44 8.25 3.23
C LEU A 84 5.04 6.88 3.78
N GLN A 85 5.35 6.61 5.04
CA GLN A 85 5.09 5.31 5.67
C GLN A 85 3.59 5.00 5.83
N ASN A 86 2.79 5.98 6.26
CA ASN A 86 1.41 5.73 6.69
C ASN A 86 0.38 5.88 5.57
N VAL A 87 0.72 6.57 4.49
CA VAL A 87 -0.25 6.90 3.43
C VAL A 87 0.30 6.58 2.05
N PHE A 88 1.51 7.05 1.76
CA PHE A 88 2.03 6.98 0.42
C PHE A 88 2.43 5.56 0.01
N ASP A 89 3.02 4.77 0.92
CA ASP A 89 3.38 3.37 0.65
C ASP A 89 2.14 2.52 0.30
N TYR A 90 1.02 2.73 0.99
CA TYR A 90 -0.27 2.11 0.64
C TYR A 90 -0.72 2.51 -0.76
N THR A 91 -0.61 3.80 -1.09
CA THR A 91 -1.00 4.35 -2.39
C THR A 91 -0.14 3.72 -3.50
N MET A 92 1.18 3.74 -3.36
CA MET A 92 2.11 3.15 -4.32
C MET A 92 1.92 1.63 -4.48
N THR A 93 1.60 0.91 -3.41
CA THR A 93 1.31 -0.53 -3.48
C THR A 93 0.07 -0.83 -4.34
N ASN A 94 -0.91 0.06 -4.35
CA ASN A 94 -2.11 -0.09 -5.18
C ASN A 94 -1.87 0.35 -6.63
N GLU A 95 -1.20 1.48 -6.82
CA GLU A 95 -1.10 2.14 -8.13
C GLU A 95 0.12 1.73 -8.96
N CYS A 96 1.16 1.16 -8.34
CA CYS A 96 2.41 0.77 -9.02
C CYS A 96 2.77 -0.70 -8.76
N THR A 97 2.58 -1.54 -9.78
CA THR A 97 2.85 -2.99 -9.68
C THR A 97 4.33 -3.28 -9.39
N GLU A 98 5.27 -2.56 -9.98
CA GLU A 98 6.71 -2.75 -9.71
C GLU A 98 7.08 -2.38 -8.28
N TYR A 99 6.51 -1.30 -7.73
CA TYR A 99 6.69 -0.94 -6.33
C TYR A 99 6.13 -2.04 -5.42
N ARG A 100 4.90 -2.51 -5.68
CA ARG A 100 4.28 -3.60 -4.93
C ARG A 100 5.17 -4.86 -4.92
N ASN A 101 5.67 -5.26 -6.09
CA ASN A 101 6.49 -6.46 -6.22
C ASN A 101 7.83 -6.33 -5.48
N LEU A 102 8.49 -5.18 -5.57
CA LEU A 102 9.74 -4.94 -4.84
C LEU A 102 9.51 -4.86 -3.32
N MET A 103 8.44 -4.22 -2.87
CA MET A 103 8.11 -4.16 -1.45
C MET A 103 7.70 -5.54 -0.90
N ALA A 104 6.98 -6.35 -1.69
CA ALA A 104 6.68 -7.73 -1.33
C ALA A 104 7.97 -8.56 -1.16
N GLU A 105 8.98 -8.34 -1.99
CA GLU A 105 10.29 -8.96 -1.85
C GLU A 105 11.02 -8.47 -0.59
N ILE A 106 11.12 -7.14 -0.42
CA ILE A 106 11.83 -6.51 0.71
C ILE A 106 11.26 -6.94 2.06
N LEU A 107 9.94 -7.06 2.15
CA LEU A 107 9.24 -7.46 3.38
C LEU A 107 9.11 -8.97 3.52
N GLY A 108 9.58 -9.75 2.55
CA GLY A 108 9.51 -11.21 2.59
C GLY A 108 8.10 -11.77 2.43
N ALA A 109 7.15 -11.03 1.86
CA ALA A 109 5.76 -11.46 1.66
C ALA A 109 5.64 -12.70 0.75
N ASN A 110 6.68 -12.99 -0.05
CA ASN A 110 6.76 -14.16 -0.94
C ASN A 110 7.57 -15.33 -0.37
N SER A 111 8.33 -15.10 0.71
CA SER A 111 9.16 -16.10 1.39
C SER A 111 8.58 -16.53 2.73
N LEU A 112 7.28 -16.29 2.93
CA LEU A 112 6.54 -16.70 4.12
C LEU A 112 6.39 -18.22 4.20
N ASN A 113 6.06 -18.70 5.39
CA ASN A 113 5.80 -20.09 5.65
C ASN A 113 4.81 -20.70 4.65
N SER A 114 5.04 -21.96 4.28
CA SER A 114 4.18 -22.69 3.35
C SER A 114 2.70 -22.74 3.78
N THR A 115 2.44 -22.83 5.09
CA THR A 115 1.09 -22.81 5.67
C THR A 115 0.40 -21.47 5.43
N VAL A 116 1.10 -20.35 5.69
CA VAL A 116 0.57 -19.00 5.43
C VAL A 116 0.30 -18.80 3.94
N LYS A 117 1.19 -19.27 3.08
CA LYS A 117 1.00 -19.19 1.62
C LYS A 117 -0.22 -19.99 1.16
N GLU A 118 -0.38 -21.22 1.62
CA GLU A 118 -1.53 -22.08 1.28
C GLU A 118 -2.85 -21.42 1.70
N ILE A 119 -2.96 -21.02 2.97
CA ILE A 119 -4.16 -20.38 3.52
C ILE A 119 -4.40 -19.02 2.84
N GLY A 120 -3.36 -18.22 2.64
CA GLY A 120 -3.45 -16.94 1.97
C GLY A 120 -4.02 -17.07 0.56
N ILE A 121 -3.56 -18.06 -0.23
CA ILE A 121 -4.12 -18.36 -1.56
C ILE A 121 -5.59 -18.77 -1.46
N GLN A 122 -5.94 -19.62 -0.49
CA GLN A 122 -7.33 -20.02 -0.27
C GLN A 122 -8.23 -18.81 0.02
N VAL A 123 -7.80 -17.92 0.93
CA VAL A 123 -8.50 -16.66 1.23
C VAL A 123 -8.64 -15.81 -0.04
N CYS A 124 -7.56 -15.58 -0.80
CA CYS A 124 -7.62 -14.82 -2.06
C CYS A 124 -8.65 -15.39 -3.03
N SER A 125 -8.75 -16.71 -3.12
CA SER A 125 -9.65 -17.39 -4.04
C SER A 125 -11.14 -17.28 -3.65
N GLU A 126 -11.44 -17.11 -2.36
CA GLU A 126 -12.80 -16.87 -1.87
C GLU A 126 -13.21 -15.40 -1.96
N LEU A 127 -12.23 -14.49 -1.94
CA LEU A 127 -12.42 -13.05 -2.16
C LEU A 127 -12.58 -12.71 -3.65
N LYS A 128 -13.66 -13.21 -4.27
CA LYS A 128 -13.94 -13.08 -5.71
C LYS A 128 -14.53 -11.74 -6.15
N GLN A 129 -15.02 -10.96 -5.18
CA GLN A 129 -15.68 -9.67 -5.43
C GLN A 129 -15.41 -8.75 -4.24
N GLU A 130 -15.79 -7.48 -4.38
CA GLU A 130 -15.73 -6.57 -3.26
C GLU A 130 -16.65 -7.00 -2.12
N TYR A 131 -16.07 -7.15 -0.94
CA TYR A 131 -16.77 -7.48 0.29
C TYR A 131 -16.58 -6.37 1.34
N SER A 132 -17.48 -6.31 2.33
CA SER A 132 -17.27 -5.48 3.52
C SER A 132 -16.12 -6.05 4.37
N LYS A 133 -15.54 -5.22 5.23
CA LYS A 133 -14.47 -5.64 6.14
C LYS A 133 -14.92 -6.79 7.04
N GLU A 134 -16.15 -6.74 7.54
CA GLU A 134 -16.75 -7.78 8.38
C GLU A 134 -16.84 -9.11 7.62
N LYS A 135 -17.25 -9.06 6.35
CA LYS A 135 -17.36 -10.27 5.53
C LYS A 135 -16.00 -10.86 5.19
N ILE A 136 -15.00 -10.02 4.89
CA ILE A 136 -13.61 -10.46 4.68
C ILE A 136 -13.09 -11.17 5.94
N ASN A 137 -13.27 -10.55 7.11
CA ASN A 137 -12.82 -11.13 8.38
C ASN A 137 -13.50 -12.48 8.65
N SER A 138 -14.80 -12.60 8.36
CA SER A 138 -15.54 -13.86 8.50
C SER A 138 -15.01 -14.97 7.59
N ILE A 139 -14.61 -14.64 6.35
CA ILE A 139 -14.00 -15.62 5.42
C ILE A 139 -12.64 -16.08 5.97
N ILE A 140 -11.79 -15.14 6.41
CA ILE A 140 -10.49 -15.45 7.01
C ILE A 140 -10.65 -16.33 8.24
N GLU A 141 -11.59 -16.00 9.13
CA GLU A 141 -11.85 -16.78 10.34
C GLU A 141 -12.31 -18.20 10.03
N LYS A 142 -13.25 -18.37 9.08
CA LYS A 142 -13.71 -19.68 8.62
C LYS A 142 -12.54 -20.54 8.12
N ILE A 143 -11.71 -20.00 7.24
CA ILE A 143 -10.56 -20.72 6.66
C ILE A 143 -9.50 -21.04 7.73
N ASN A 144 -9.29 -20.13 8.68
CA ASN A 144 -8.39 -20.37 9.82
C ASN A 144 -8.89 -21.51 10.72
N ILE A 145 -10.20 -21.62 10.94
CA ILE A 145 -10.80 -22.72 11.71
C ILE A 145 -10.62 -24.05 10.96
N GLU A 146 -10.88 -24.07 9.64
CA GLU A 146 -10.67 -25.26 8.80
C GLU A 146 -9.22 -25.75 8.81
N ASN A 147 -8.26 -24.83 8.91
CA ASN A 147 -6.82 -25.14 8.90
C ASN A 147 -6.17 -25.11 10.30
N LYS A 148 -6.96 -25.11 11.37
CA LYS A 148 -6.48 -24.89 12.75
C LYS A 148 -5.33 -25.83 13.13
N GLU A 149 -5.42 -27.11 12.80
CA GLU A 149 -4.39 -28.10 13.15
C GLU A 149 -3.05 -27.81 12.46
N LYS A 150 -3.06 -27.44 11.17
CA LYS A 150 -1.86 -27.05 10.42
C LYS A 150 -1.21 -25.81 11.02
N ILE A 151 -2.03 -24.79 11.32
CA ILE A 151 -1.56 -23.54 11.94
C ILE A 151 -0.92 -23.86 13.30
N MET A 152 -1.57 -24.67 14.14
CA MET A 152 -1.05 -25.04 15.46
C MET A 152 0.25 -25.84 15.39
N LYS A 153 0.38 -26.75 14.41
CA LYS A 153 1.59 -27.56 14.22
C LYS A 153 2.81 -26.71 13.90
N GLU A 154 2.62 -25.67 13.08
CA GLU A 154 3.72 -24.87 12.57
C GLU A 154 4.05 -23.67 13.49
N TYR A 155 3.05 -23.07 14.12
CA TYR A 155 3.20 -21.85 14.89
C TYR A 155 3.15 -22.07 16.42
N SER A 156 2.70 -23.21 16.95
CA SER A 156 2.51 -23.46 18.40
C SER A 156 1.45 -22.54 19.08
N VAL A 157 1.22 -22.70 20.40
CA VAL A 157 0.04 -22.14 21.12
C VAL A 157 0.14 -20.63 21.37
N ASP A 158 1.34 -20.06 21.49
CA ASP A 158 1.58 -18.66 21.89
C ASP A 158 1.64 -17.66 20.70
N PHE A 159 1.18 -18.07 19.51
CA PHE A 159 1.74 -17.56 18.26
C PHE A 159 0.70 -16.98 17.29
N LYS A 160 -0.54 -16.75 17.76
CA LYS A 160 -1.61 -16.16 16.93
C LYS A 160 -1.20 -14.86 16.25
N GLU A 161 -0.35 -14.07 16.90
CA GLU A 161 0.05 -12.75 16.40
C GLU A 161 1.03 -12.82 15.23
N ASN A 162 2.07 -13.65 15.31
CA ASN A 162 3.02 -13.83 14.20
C ASN A 162 2.33 -14.44 12.97
N TYR A 163 1.52 -15.48 13.14
CA TYR A 163 0.72 -16.06 12.05
C TYR A 163 -0.18 -15.00 11.40
N LYS A 164 -0.89 -14.22 12.22
CA LYS A 164 -1.78 -13.15 11.74
C LYS A 164 -1.01 -12.08 10.99
N ASN A 165 0.17 -11.69 11.47
CA ASN A 165 1.02 -10.69 10.83
C ASN A 165 1.53 -11.17 9.47
N GLU A 166 2.01 -12.42 9.40
CA GLU A 166 2.46 -13.03 8.14
C GLU A 166 1.29 -13.20 7.15
N LEU A 167 0.13 -13.67 7.61
CA LEU A 167 -1.06 -13.78 6.76
C LEU A 167 -1.51 -12.42 6.24
N ASN A 168 -1.56 -11.40 7.09
CA ASN A 168 -1.91 -10.04 6.68
C ASN A 168 -0.93 -9.50 5.64
N LEU A 169 0.37 -9.74 5.85
CA LEU A 169 1.42 -9.35 4.91
C LEU A 169 1.23 -10.05 3.56
N PHE A 170 1.00 -11.36 3.57
CA PHE A 170 0.71 -12.13 2.37
C PHE A 170 -0.49 -11.56 1.62
N LEU A 171 -1.63 -11.39 2.31
CA LEU A 171 -2.88 -10.93 1.71
C LEU A 171 -2.76 -9.51 1.17
N PHE A 172 -2.08 -8.60 1.87
CA PHE A 172 -1.91 -7.23 1.40
C PHE A 172 -1.18 -7.18 0.04
N TYR A 173 -0.10 -7.95 -0.12
CA TYR A 173 0.69 -7.94 -1.35
C TYR A 173 0.14 -8.82 -2.47
N ASN A 174 -0.60 -9.89 -2.14
CA ASN A 174 -1.05 -10.91 -3.11
C ASN A 174 -2.57 -10.96 -3.34
N CYS A 175 -3.38 -10.27 -2.54
CA CYS A 175 -4.84 -10.27 -2.64
C CYS A 175 -5.37 -8.85 -2.90
N GLU A 176 -5.75 -8.57 -4.15
CA GLU A 176 -6.25 -7.24 -4.54
C GLU A 176 -7.48 -6.81 -3.75
N VAL A 177 -8.50 -7.67 -3.65
CA VAL A 177 -9.73 -7.38 -2.90
C VAL A 177 -9.44 -7.08 -1.43
N TYR A 178 -8.57 -7.85 -0.79
CA TYR A 178 -8.18 -7.60 0.60
C TYR A 178 -7.47 -6.24 0.74
N ARG A 179 -6.49 -5.97 -0.14
CA ARG A 179 -5.69 -4.74 -0.13
C ARG A 179 -6.55 -3.49 -0.25
N HIS A 180 -7.53 -3.46 -1.15
CA HIS A 180 -8.40 -2.29 -1.33
C HIS A 180 -9.37 -2.02 -0.16
N LYS A 181 -9.65 -3.03 0.67
CA LYS A 181 -10.61 -2.91 1.79
C LYS A 181 -9.92 -2.71 3.14
N ILE A 182 -8.69 -3.19 3.30
CA ILE A 182 -7.91 -3.02 4.52
C ILE A 182 -6.87 -1.93 4.27
N LYS A 183 -7.27 -0.67 4.46
CA LYS A 183 -6.29 0.40 4.63
C LYS A 183 -5.49 0.07 5.90
N GLN A 184 -4.16 0.13 5.84
CA GLN A 184 -3.38 0.09 7.07
C GLN A 184 -3.82 1.28 7.92
N THR A 185 -4.47 0.98 9.05
CA THR A 185 -4.64 1.97 10.10
C THR A 185 -3.24 2.13 10.70
N PRO A 186 -2.69 3.37 10.74
CA PRO A 186 -1.40 3.61 11.39
C PRO A 186 -1.40 3.14 12.85
#